data_AF-A0A521S0B5-F1
#
_entry.id   AF-A0A521S0B5-F1
#
_cell.length_a   1.000
_cell.length_b   1.000
_cell.length_c   1.000
_cell.angle_alpha   90.00
_cell.angle_beta   90.00
_cell.angle_gamma   90.00
#
_symmetry.space_group_name_H-M   'P 1'
#
loop_
_entity.id
_entity.type
_entity.pdbx_description
1 polymer ?
#
loop_
_entity_poly.entity_id
_entity_poly.type
_entity_poly.pdbx_seq_one_letter_code
_entity_poly.pdbx_strand_id
1 'polypeptide(L)'
;MIELLLAAERMLAAGDLDHAERLFSQVAEADPRNAIAVVGLAEVAGARGDAVAALGQARRALGIDPENAAARRMVERLEMAAPRAVAPEPEGAPEPRTAGGPEPEPPAPARRSWLDRILGFFGRR
;
A
#
# COMPACT_ATOMS: atom_id res chain seq x y z
N MET A 1 -2.04 -8.57 10.99
CA MET A 1 -2.22 -7.69 9.82
C MET A 1 -3.70 -7.55 9.46
N ILE A 2 -4.43 -8.64 9.18
CA ILE A 2 -5.89 -8.61 8.90
C ILE A 2 -6.69 -7.84 9.97
N GLU A 3 -6.43 -8.07 11.26
CA GLU A 3 -7.09 -7.33 12.36
C GLU A 3 -6.98 -5.80 12.25
N LEU A 4 -5.87 -5.27 11.73
CA LEU A 4 -5.68 -3.83 11.57
C LEU A 4 -6.50 -3.29 10.39
N LEU A 5 -6.62 -4.04 9.29
CA LEU A 5 -7.50 -3.69 8.17
C LEU A 5 -8.97 -3.68 8.61
N LEU A 6 -9.41 -4.73 9.31
CA LEU A 6 -10.80 -4.85 9.76
C LEU A 6 -11.16 -3.76 10.80
N ALA A 7 -10.20 -3.40 11.66
CA ALA A 7 -10.35 -2.26 12.56
C ALA A 7 -10.39 -0.93 11.79
N ALA A 8 -9.54 -0.74 10.76
CA ALA A 8 -9.49 0.47 9.95
C ALA A 8 -10.80 0.69 9.16
N GLU A 9 -11.33 -0.36 8.52
CA GLU A 9 -12.64 -0.34 7.85
C GLU A 9 -13.76 0.05 8.82
N ARG A 10 -13.74 -0.46 10.06
CA ARG A 10 -14.73 -0.09 11.08
C ARG A 10 -14.60 1.38 11.52
N MET A 11 -13.37 1.91 11.62
CA MET A 11 -13.16 3.34 11.92
C MET A 11 -13.63 4.22 10.76
N LEU A 12 -13.34 3.83 9.51
CA LEU A 12 -13.78 4.52 8.30
C LEU A 12 -15.31 4.55 8.21
N ALA A 13 -15.99 3.41 8.44
CA ALA A 13 -17.45 3.32 8.47
C ALA A 13 -18.08 4.12 9.62
N ALA A 14 -17.35 4.34 10.72
CA ALA A 14 -17.77 5.21 11.82
C ALA A 14 -17.50 6.71 11.57
N GLY A 15 -16.83 7.07 10.45
CA GLY A 15 -16.39 8.43 10.16
C GLY A 15 -15.16 8.88 10.95
N ASP A 16 -14.50 8.00 11.70
CA ASP A 16 -13.25 8.28 12.41
C ASP A 16 -12.06 8.15 11.44
N LEU A 17 -11.96 9.15 10.56
CA LEU A 17 -10.97 9.22 9.49
C LEU A 17 -9.53 9.23 10.06
N ASP A 18 -9.32 9.85 11.22
CA ASP A 18 -8.02 9.94 11.87
C ASP A 18 -7.52 8.57 12.37
N HIS A 19 -8.38 7.76 12.99
CA HIS A 19 -8.01 6.39 13.38
C HIS A 19 -7.92 5.45 12.17
N ALA A 20 -8.82 5.59 11.18
CA ALA A 20 -8.76 4.81 9.95
C ALA A 20 -7.43 5.02 9.21
N GLU A 21 -7.00 6.26 9.02
CA GLU A 21 -5.73 6.61 8.39
C GLU A 21 -4.53 5.99 9.11
N ARG A 22 -4.47 6.12 10.44
CA ARG A 22 -3.38 5.54 11.25
C ARG A 22 -3.31 4.02 11.10
N LEU A 23 -4.45 3.33 11.04
CA LEU A 23 -4.49 1.87 10.95
C LEU A 23 -4.14 1.40 9.53
N PHE A 24 -4.68 2.03 8.48
CA PHE A 24 -4.30 1.72 7.10
C PHE A 24 -2.82 2.04 6.82
N SER A 25 -2.29 3.16 7.35
CA SER A 25 -0.86 3.51 7.22
C SER A 25 0.03 2.44 7.87
N GLN A 26 -0.28 1.98 9.08
CA GLN A 26 0.48 0.88 9.71
C GLN A 26 0.48 -0.41 8.89
N VAL A 27 -0.63 -0.73 8.20
CA VAL A 27 -0.66 -1.90 7.31
C VAL A 27 0.17 -1.64 6.04
N ALA A 28 0.09 -0.45 5.44
CA ALA A 28 0.85 -0.09 4.25
C ALA A 28 2.36 0.09 4.50
N GLU A 29 2.76 0.43 5.73
CA GLU A 29 4.17 0.43 6.18
C GLU A 29 4.69 -0.99 6.40
N ALA A 30 3.88 -1.87 6.99
CA ALA A 30 4.24 -3.27 7.23
C ALA A 30 4.24 -4.12 5.94
N ASP A 31 3.34 -3.82 5.00
CA ASP A 31 3.29 -4.40 3.66
C ASP A 31 2.97 -3.31 2.59
N PRO A 32 4.01 -2.72 1.97
CA PRO A 32 3.84 -1.74 0.89
C PRO A 32 3.17 -2.27 -0.38
N ARG A 33 2.93 -3.58 -0.49
CA ARG A 33 2.22 -4.25 -1.59
C ARG A 33 0.80 -4.66 -1.20
N ASN A 34 0.30 -4.21 -0.05
CA ASN A 34 -1.08 -4.41 0.35
C ASN A 34 -2.01 -3.40 -0.34
N ALA A 35 -2.59 -3.78 -1.49
CA ALA A 35 -3.49 -2.91 -2.24
C ALA A 35 -4.72 -2.47 -1.41
N ILE A 36 -5.23 -3.32 -0.50
CA ILE A 36 -6.39 -3.01 0.34
C ILE A 36 -6.08 -1.85 1.29
N ALA A 37 -4.90 -1.86 1.93
CA ALA A 37 -4.47 -0.76 2.80
C ALA A 37 -4.33 0.57 2.03
N VAL A 38 -3.79 0.51 0.82
CA VAL A 38 -3.61 1.70 -0.04
C VAL A 38 -4.96 2.23 -0.56
N VAL A 39 -5.93 1.36 -0.86
CA VAL A 39 -7.32 1.76 -1.12
C VAL A 39 -7.95 2.41 0.12
N GLY A 40 -7.76 1.85 1.32
CA GLY A 40 -8.26 2.44 2.55
C GLY A 40 -7.74 3.86 2.80
N LEU A 41 -6.46 4.12 2.52
CA LEU A 41 -5.90 5.49 2.55
C LEU A 41 -6.53 6.41 1.50
N ALA A 42 -6.79 5.89 0.28
CA ALA A 42 -7.48 6.63 -0.76
C ALA A 42 -8.93 6.98 -0.37
N GLU A 43 -9.62 6.07 0.33
CA GLU A 43 -11.01 6.28 0.78
C GLU A 43 -11.07 7.29 1.93
N VAL A 44 -10.13 7.22 2.88
CA VAL A 44 -9.98 8.25 3.93
C VAL A 44 -9.72 9.62 3.32
N ALA A 45 -8.78 9.74 2.38
CA ALA A 45 -8.50 11.01 1.70
C ALA A 45 -9.73 11.54 0.95
N GLY A 46 -10.47 10.66 0.27
CA GLY A 46 -11.73 11.00 -0.41
C GLY A 46 -12.81 11.49 0.56
N ALA A 47 -12.93 10.86 1.73
CA ALA A 47 -13.85 11.25 2.79
C ALA A 47 -13.47 12.59 3.47
N ARG A 48 -12.17 12.91 3.55
CA ARG A 48 -11.66 14.23 3.95
C ARG A 48 -11.88 15.32 2.88
N GLY A 49 -12.25 14.95 1.65
CA GLY A 49 -12.38 15.86 0.51
C GLY A 49 -11.07 16.14 -0.24
N ASP A 50 -9.97 15.49 0.12
CA ASP A 50 -8.70 15.60 -0.61
C ASP A 50 -8.71 14.66 -1.82
N ALA A 51 -9.33 15.16 -2.90
CA ALA A 51 -9.42 14.45 -4.17
C ALA A 51 -8.04 14.18 -4.81
N VAL A 52 -7.00 14.98 -4.50
CA VAL A 52 -5.65 14.83 -5.07
C VAL A 52 -4.93 13.69 -4.38
N ALA A 53 -4.93 13.66 -3.04
CA ALA A 53 -4.37 12.54 -2.28
C ALA A 53 -5.14 11.23 -2.55
N ALA A 54 -6.47 11.29 -2.61
CA ALA A 54 -7.31 10.14 -2.94
C ALA A 54 -6.97 9.54 -4.30
N LEU A 55 -6.79 10.37 -5.34
CA LEU A 55 -6.45 9.92 -6.68
C LEU A 55 -5.03 9.33 -6.74
N GLY A 56 -4.07 9.96 -6.04
CA GLY A 56 -2.69 9.46 -5.94
C GLY A 56 -2.63 8.07 -5.31
N GLN A 57 -3.31 7.86 -4.19
CA GLN A 57 -3.36 6.56 -3.52
C GLN A 57 -4.16 5.54 -4.35
N ALA A 58 -5.30 5.90 -4.95
CA ALA A 58 -6.07 4.98 -5.79
C ALA A 58 -5.29 4.50 -7.02
N ARG A 59 -4.54 5.39 -7.70
CA ARG A 59 -3.63 5.01 -8.79
C ARG A 59 -2.49 4.12 -8.29
N ARG A 60 -1.93 4.40 -7.11
CA ARG A 60 -0.91 3.53 -6.49
C ARG A 60 -1.45 2.13 -6.19
N ALA A 61 -2.69 2.02 -5.72
CA ALA A 61 -3.36 0.75 -5.49
C ALA A 61 -3.53 -0.05 -6.80
N LEU A 62 -3.92 0.62 -7.90
CA LEU A 62 -3.95 -0.01 -9.25
C LEU A 62 -2.58 -0.44 -9.77
N GLY A 63 -1.50 0.24 -9.38
CA GLY A 63 -0.13 -0.17 -9.70
C GLY A 63 0.33 -1.41 -8.93
N ILE A 64 -0.32 -1.72 -7.79
CA ILE A 64 -0.07 -2.92 -6.98
C ILE A 64 -0.97 -4.08 -7.44
N ASP A 65 -2.26 -3.79 -7.63
CA ASP A 65 -3.31 -4.71 -8.06
C ASP A 65 -4.17 -4.03 -9.14
N PRO A 66 -3.88 -4.29 -10.44
CA PRO A 66 -4.64 -3.73 -11.55
C PRO A 66 -6.11 -4.18 -11.62
N GLU A 67 -6.46 -5.29 -10.97
CA GLU A 67 -7.82 -5.84 -10.95
C GLU A 67 -8.68 -5.26 -9.83
N ASN A 68 -8.11 -4.41 -8.97
CA ASN A 68 -8.81 -3.80 -7.85
C ASN A 68 -9.97 -2.89 -8.29
N ALA A 69 -11.18 -3.44 -8.25
CA ALA A 69 -12.39 -2.75 -8.70
C ALA A 69 -12.75 -1.51 -7.86
N ALA A 70 -12.37 -1.46 -6.58
CA ALA A 70 -12.58 -0.28 -5.74
C ALA A 70 -11.68 0.87 -6.20
N ALA A 71 -10.37 0.62 -6.29
CA ALA A 71 -9.39 1.57 -6.78
C ALA A 71 -9.75 2.12 -8.18
N ARG A 72 -10.16 1.24 -9.10
CA ARG A 72 -10.58 1.62 -10.47
C ARG A 72 -11.76 2.61 -10.46
N ARG A 73 -12.83 2.27 -9.73
CA ARG A 73 -14.01 3.15 -9.57
C ARG A 73 -13.68 4.49 -8.90
N MET A 74 -12.67 4.52 -8.03
CA MET A 74 -12.23 5.75 -7.38
C MET A 74 -11.47 6.64 -8.37
N VAL A 75 -10.53 6.08 -9.14
CA VAL A 75 -9.81 6.82 -10.20
C VAL A 75 -10.81 7.39 -11.20
N GLU A 76 -11.70 6.58 -11.76
CA GLU A 76 -12.74 7.01 -12.70
C GLU A 76 -13.58 8.18 -12.15
N ARG A 77 -14.06 8.07 -10.91
CA ARG A 77 -14.87 9.10 -10.25
C ARG A 77 -14.10 10.39 -10.00
N LEU A 78 -12.86 10.30 -9.54
CA LEU A 78 -12.02 11.44 -9.17
C LEU A 78 -11.50 12.17 -10.42
N GLU A 79 -11.18 11.45 -11.49
CA GLU A 79 -10.79 12.05 -12.78
C GLU A 79 -11.98 12.72 -13.47
N MET A 80 -13.19 12.16 -13.40
CA MET A 80 -14.39 12.84 -13.89
C MET A 80 -14.72 14.11 -13.08
N ALA A 81 -14.46 14.12 -11.77
CA ALA A 81 -14.66 15.29 -10.93
C ALA A 81 -13.56 16.36 -11.09
N ALA A 82 -12.34 15.94 -11.43
CA ALA A 82 -11.17 16.81 -11.61
C ALA A 82 -10.35 16.36 -12.85
N PRO A 83 -10.72 16.77 -14.07
CA PRO A 83 -10.15 16.26 -15.33
C PRO A 83 -8.69 16.64 -15.63
N ARG A 84 -7.92 17.05 -14.60
CA ARG A 84 -6.51 17.42 -14.74
C ARG A 84 -5.68 17.30 -13.45
N ALA A 85 -5.98 16.34 -12.58
CA ALA A 85 -5.08 15.97 -11.48
C ALA A 85 -3.93 15.06 -12.01
N VAL A 86 -2.79 15.73 -12.23
CA VAL A 86 -1.47 15.25 -12.69
C VAL A 86 -1.26 13.74 -12.56
N ALA A 87 -0.87 13.08 -13.66
CA ALA A 87 -0.42 11.69 -13.62
C ALA A 87 0.92 11.60 -12.88
N PRO A 88 1.03 10.83 -11.78
CA PRO A 88 2.32 10.26 -11.41
C PRO A 88 2.66 9.21 -12.46
N GLU A 89 3.77 9.38 -13.17
CA GLU A 89 4.27 8.32 -14.04
C GLU A 89 4.57 7.07 -13.19
N PRO A 90 4.29 5.85 -13.69
CA PRO A 90 4.50 4.64 -12.92
C PRO A 90 5.99 4.31 -12.80
N GLU A 91 6.66 4.91 -11.80
CA GLU A 91 7.98 4.47 -11.35
C GLU A 91 7.88 3.03 -10.81
N GLY A 92 8.19 2.06 -11.67
CA GLY A 92 8.28 0.65 -11.31
C GLY A 92 6.98 -0.15 -11.49
N ALA A 93 6.43 -0.19 -12.71
CA ALA A 93 5.46 -1.22 -13.07
C ALA A 93 6.10 -2.63 -12.99
N PRO A 94 5.58 -3.57 -12.19
CA PRO A 94 5.95 -4.97 -12.31
C PRO A 94 5.25 -5.58 -13.53
N GLU A 95 6.00 -6.29 -14.39
CA GLU A 95 5.42 -7.00 -15.54
C GLU A 95 4.34 -8.01 -15.12
N PRO A 96 3.28 -8.19 -15.93
CA PRO A 96 2.14 -9.04 -15.58
C PRO A 96 2.54 -10.52 -15.57
N ARG A 97 2.82 -11.06 -14.38
CA ARG A 97 2.98 -12.51 -14.20
C ARG A 97 1.62 -13.19 -14.16
N THR A 98 1.28 -13.78 -15.30
CA THR A 98 0.19 -14.74 -15.51
C THR A 98 0.08 -15.74 -14.36
N ALA A 99 -1.13 -15.93 -13.84
CA ALA A 99 -1.43 -16.99 -12.89
C ALA A 99 -1.27 -18.39 -13.53
N GLY A 100 -0.61 -19.32 -12.83
CA GLY A 100 -0.53 -20.73 -13.25
C GLY A 100 0.52 -21.56 -12.52
N GLY A 101 0.10 -22.35 -11.53
CA GLY A 101 0.92 -23.42 -10.91
C GLY A 101 0.91 -23.42 -9.37
N PRO A 102 0.74 -24.58 -8.70
CA PRO A 102 0.73 -24.69 -7.24
C PRO A 102 2.14 -24.85 -6.60
N GLU A 103 2.27 -24.44 -5.34
CA GLU A 103 3.46 -24.57 -4.48
C GLU A 103 3.58 -25.98 -3.86
N PRO A 104 4.80 -26.60 -3.85
CA PRO A 104 5.61 -26.83 -2.63
C PRO A 104 7.16 -26.78 -2.90
N GLU A 105 8.14 -26.96 -1.99
CA GLU A 105 8.29 -27.15 -0.52
C GLU A 105 9.65 -26.52 -0.07
N PRO A 106 9.93 -26.28 1.24
CA PRO A 106 11.20 -25.74 1.78
C PRO A 106 12.19 -26.86 2.22
N PRO A 107 13.30 -26.65 3.01
CA PRO A 107 13.99 -25.42 3.49
C PRO A 107 15.55 -25.38 3.32
N ALA A 108 16.15 -24.25 3.73
CA ALA A 108 17.54 -24.06 4.24
C ALA A 108 18.73 -24.02 3.22
N PRO A 109 19.92 -23.45 3.57
CA PRO A 109 20.37 -22.97 4.88
C PRO A 109 20.88 -21.49 4.96
N ALA A 110 21.12 -21.07 6.20
CA ALA A 110 21.47 -19.70 6.61
C ALA A 110 22.84 -19.15 6.18
N ARG A 111 22.92 -17.81 6.06
CA ARG A 111 23.97 -16.84 6.51
C ARG A 111 23.57 -15.46 5.94
N ARG A 112 23.74 -14.31 6.60
CA ARG A 112 24.59 -13.95 7.77
C ARG A 112 23.94 -12.82 8.61
N SER A 113 24.39 -12.69 9.85
CA SER A 113 23.77 -11.84 10.90
C SER A 113 24.07 -10.34 10.77
N TRP A 114 23.13 -9.53 11.26
CA TRP A 114 23.21 -8.09 11.54
C TRP A 114 24.43 -7.67 12.40
N LEU A 115 25.07 -8.63 13.09
CA LEU A 115 26.24 -8.41 13.95
C LEU A 115 27.54 -8.04 13.21
N ASP A 116 27.64 -8.25 11.89
CA ASP A 116 28.82 -7.87 11.10
C ASP A 116 28.99 -6.33 11.01
N ARG A 117 27.90 -5.56 11.20
CA ARG A 117 27.91 -4.08 11.14
C ARG A 117 28.26 -3.37 12.45
N ILE A 118 28.46 -4.10 13.56
CA ILE A 118 28.73 -3.50 14.88
C ILE A 118 30.19 -3.71 15.33
N LEU A 119 30.89 -4.75 14.84
CA LEU A 119 32.33 -4.96 15.13
C LEU A 119 33.30 -4.22 14.17
N GLY A 120 32.85 -3.13 13.54
CA GLY A 120 33.68 -2.26 12.72
C GLY A 120 34.36 -1.09 13.46
N PHE A 121 34.17 -0.96 14.78
CA PHE A 121 34.53 0.27 15.52
C PHE A 121 35.42 0.05 16.76
N PHE A 122 36.54 -0.68 16.63
CA PHE A 122 37.60 -0.64 17.64
C PHE A 122 39.02 -0.77 17.05
N GLY A 123 39.83 0.29 17.22
CA GLY A 123 41.28 0.14 17.44
C GLY A 123 42.28 0.29 16.27
N ARG A 124 42.56 1.54 15.88
CA ARG A 124 43.92 2.11 15.63
C ARG A 124 43.76 3.58 15.19
N ARG A 125 44.24 4.57 15.94
CA ARG A 125 45.62 4.75 16.41
C ARG A 125 45.67 5.79 17.54
#